data_AF-A0A842X9G7-F1
#
_entry.id   AF-A0A842X9G7-F1
#
_cell.length_a   1.000
_cell.length_b   1.000
_cell.length_c   1.000
_cell.angle_alpha   90.00
_cell.angle_beta   90.00
_cell.angle_gamma   90.00
#
_symmetry.space_group_name_H-M   'P 1'
#
loop_
_entity.id
_entity.type
_entity.pdbx_description
1 polymer ?
#
loop_
_entity_poly.entity_id
_entity_poly.type
_entity_poly.pdbx_seq_one_letter_code
_entity_poly.pdbx_strand_id
1 'polypeptide(L)'
;MKAHSGHIIFDGKFTWKNLEKIYPELFNLFVKEAKLIVGDMNIPEVVLHENLIDIKKGRKPEGYNREGKLRFFFVENDNKEMVIVRDKAVPCEETREVTEKISKFLNEKKIKHRVEFDKLYMIELRRKRR
;
A
#
# COMPACT_ATOMS: atom_id res chain seq x y z
N MET A 1 -11.58 -6.59 -13.56
CA MET A 1 -11.65 -5.17 -14.00
C MET A 1 -10.39 -4.48 -13.49
N LYS A 2 -9.62 -3.87 -14.39
CA LYS A 2 -8.31 -3.26 -14.08
C LYS A 2 -8.46 -1.95 -13.29
N ALA A 3 -7.50 -1.66 -12.43
CA ALA A 3 -7.36 -0.38 -11.73
C ALA A 3 -5.93 0.15 -11.92
N HIS A 4 -5.78 1.47 -11.97
CA HIS A 4 -4.48 2.13 -12.02
C HIS A 4 -3.89 2.30 -10.62
N SER A 5 -4.74 2.53 -9.63
CA SER A 5 -4.36 2.68 -8.24
C SER A 5 -5.46 2.19 -7.32
N GLY A 6 -5.06 1.55 -6.23
CA GLY A 6 -5.91 1.27 -5.08
C GLY A 6 -5.51 2.13 -3.90
N HIS A 7 -6.49 2.72 -3.24
CA HIS A 7 -6.33 3.67 -2.17
C HIS A 7 -7.02 3.10 -0.93
N ILE A 8 -6.26 2.82 0.10
CA ILE A 8 -6.75 2.39 1.42
C ILE A 8 -6.62 3.61 2.32
N ILE A 9 -7.75 4.23 2.62
CA ILE A 9 -7.82 5.45 3.41
C ILE A 9 -8.26 5.08 4.82
N PHE A 10 -7.41 5.38 5.80
CA PHE A 10 -7.68 5.03 7.19
C PHE A 10 -8.69 6.00 7.82
N ASP A 11 -9.26 5.61 8.95
CA ASP A 11 -10.16 6.50 9.70
C ASP A 11 -9.37 7.58 10.46
N GLY A 12 -10.05 8.65 10.89
CA GLY A 12 -9.39 9.77 11.58
C GLY A 12 -8.80 9.42 12.95
N LYS A 13 -9.10 8.24 13.51
CA LYS A 13 -8.52 7.77 14.78
C LYS A 13 -7.25 6.96 14.56
N PHE A 14 -6.94 6.61 13.32
CA PHE A 14 -5.78 5.81 12.97
C PHE A 14 -4.46 6.56 13.19
N THR A 15 -3.51 5.83 13.75
CA THR A 15 -2.12 6.24 13.94
C THR A 15 -1.22 5.18 13.33
N TRP A 16 -0.02 5.56 12.89
CA TRP A 16 0.93 4.62 12.30
C TRP A 16 1.27 3.46 13.26
N LYS A 17 1.26 3.72 14.58
CA LYS A 17 1.44 2.69 15.63
C LYS A 17 0.38 1.58 15.60
N ASN A 18 -0.82 1.82 15.07
CA ASN A 18 -1.84 0.78 14.95
C ASN A 18 -1.40 -0.35 14.01
N LEU A 19 -0.42 -0.11 13.13
CA LEU A 19 0.14 -1.15 12.27
C LEU A 19 1.21 -2.01 12.96
N GLU A 20 1.79 -1.58 14.10
CA GLU A 20 3.03 -2.18 14.64
C GLU A 20 2.97 -3.72 14.76
N LYS A 21 1.85 -4.25 15.26
CA LYS A 21 1.67 -5.69 15.47
C LYS A 21 1.33 -6.46 14.19
N ILE A 22 0.78 -5.79 13.19
CA ILE A 22 0.22 -6.44 11.99
C ILE A 22 1.04 -6.17 10.73
N TYR A 23 1.96 -5.20 10.78
CA TYR A 23 2.71 -4.75 9.61
C TYR A 23 3.56 -5.85 8.97
N PRO A 24 4.23 -6.76 9.71
CA PRO A 24 4.97 -7.86 9.09
C PRO A 24 4.07 -8.76 8.24
N GLU A 25 2.88 -9.11 8.76
CA GLU A 25 1.90 -9.93 8.03
C GLU A 25 1.36 -9.16 6.80
N LEU A 26 1.05 -7.87 6.94
CA LEU A 26 0.60 -7.01 5.84
C LEU A 26 1.64 -6.91 4.73
N PHE A 27 2.90 -6.68 5.10
CA PHE A 27 4.02 -6.55 4.17
C PHE A 27 4.26 -7.86 3.42
N ASN A 28 4.28 -8.99 4.14
CA ASN A 28 4.46 -10.30 3.53
C ASN A 28 3.29 -10.70 2.63
N LEU A 29 2.06 -10.32 2.99
CA LEU A 29 0.91 -10.46 2.11
C LEU A 29 1.13 -9.69 0.81
N PHE A 30 1.57 -8.44 0.88
CA PHE A 30 1.89 -7.66 -0.33
C PHE A 30 2.99 -8.33 -1.17
N VAL A 31 4.11 -8.73 -0.56
CA VAL A 31 5.24 -9.36 -1.25
C VAL A 31 4.80 -10.61 -2.02
N LYS A 32 4.01 -11.46 -1.35
CA LYS A 32 3.45 -12.68 -1.94
C LYS A 32 2.52 -12.37 -3.11
N GLU A 33 1.59 -11.45 -2.93
CA GLU A 33 0.56 -11.13 -3.91
C GLU A 33 1.10 -10.34 -5.11
N ALA A 34 2.08 -9.47 -4.87
CA ALA A 34 2.83 -8.78 -5.92
C ALA A 34 3.82 -9.70 -6.65
N LYS A 35 3.98 -10.95 -6.19
CA LYS A 35 4.92 -11.95 -6.72
C LYS A 35 6.35 -11.39 -6.83
N LEU A 36 6.77 -10.65 -5.81
CA LEU A 36 8.12 -10.11 -5.78
C LEU A 36 9.11 -11.27 -5.63
N ILE A 37 10.02 -11.40 -6.59
CA ILE A 37 11.08 -12.41 -6.53
C ILE A 37 12.09 -11.92 -5.50
N VAL A 38 12.23 -12.65 -4.40
CA VAL A 38 13.28 -12.42 -3.42
C VAL A 38 14.59 -12.94 -4.04
N GLY A 39 15.37 -12.05 -4.64
CA GLY A 39 16.73 -12.36 -5.09
C GLY A 39 17.71 -12.34 -3.91
N ASP A 40 19.01 -12.51 -4.20
CA ASP A 40 20.08 -12.68 -3.20
C ASP A 40 20.28 -11.50 -2.22
N MET A 41 19.62 -10.36 -2.43
CA MET A 41 19.85 -9.13 -1.67
C MET A 41 18.97 -8.93 -0.42
N ASN A 42 18.10 -9.88 -0.03
CA ASN A 42 17.19 -9.75 1.15
C ASN A 42 16.48 -8.38 1.24
N ILE A 43 16.16 -7.79 0.09
CA ILE A 43 15.58 -6.45 0.00
C ILE A 43 14.25 -6.35 0.77
N PRO A 44 13.32 -7.32 0.66
CA PRO A 44 12.06 -7.28 1.40
C PRO A 44 12.28 -7.20 2.91
N GLU A 45 13.25 -7.92 3.46
CA GLU A 45 13.55 -7.97 4.89
C GLU A 45 14.09 -6.63 5.39
N VAL A 46 15.02 -6.01 4.66
CA VAL A 46 15.57 -4.69 5.00
C VAL A 46 14.47 -3.63 4.97
N VAL A 47 13.67 -3.61 3.90
CA VAL A 47 12.56 -2.65 3.76
C VAL A 47 11.53 -2.85 4.87
N LEU A 48 11.18 -4.10 5.21
CA LEU A 48 10.31 -4.39 6.34
C LEU A 48 10.87 -3.82 7.65
N HIS A 49 12.17 -4.02 7.90
CA HIS A 49 12.84 -3.52 9.10
C HIS A 49 12.79 -1.99 9.21
N GLU A 50 13.13 -1.27 8.14
CA GLU A 50 13.10 0.20 8.09
C GLU A 50 11.69 0.73 8.41
N ASN A 51 10.67 0.17 7.77
CA ASN A 51 9.28 0.54 8.02
C ASN A 51 8.84 0.28 9.47
N LEU A 52 9.26 -0.83 10.08
CA LEU A 52 8.95 -1.14 11.48
C LEU A 52 9.60 -0.14 12.44
N ILE A 53 10.80 0.36 12.15
CA ILE A 53 11.44 1.41 12.95
C ILE A 53 10.55 2.67 12.97
N ASP A 54 10.04 3.08 11.81
CA ASP A 54 9.17 4.25 11.70
C ASP A 54 7.84 4.05 12.42
N ILE A 55 7.19 2.91 12.19
CA ILE A 55 5.92 2.56 12.82
C ILE A 55 6.03 2.55 14.35
N LYS A 56 7.10 1.95 14.90
CA LYS A 56 7.36 1.94 16.36
C LYS A 56 7.52 3.34 16.94
N LYS A 57 8.13 4.25 16.18
CA LYS A 57 8.25 5.68 16.52
C LYS A 57 6.97 6.46 16.26
N GLY A 58 5.92 5.84 15.70
CA GLY A 58 4.69 6.51 15.29
C GLY A 58 4.86 7.43 14.08
N ARG A 59 5.93 7.25 13.30
CA ARG A 59 6.20 7.97 12.06
C ARG A 59 5.61 7.22 10.87
N LYS A 60 5.36 7.94 9.78
CA LYS A 60 4.87 7.36 8.54
C LYS A 60 5.90 6.37 7.96
N PRO A 61 5.53 5.10 7.76
CA PRO A 61 6.35 4.15 7.01
C PRO A 61 6.41 4.54 5.52
N GLU A 62 7.49 4.19 4.82
CA GLU A 62 7.58 4.40 3.37
C GLU A 62 6.72 3.40 2.57
N GLY A 63 6.61 2.17 3.05
CA GLY A 63 6.03 1.03 2.34
C GLY A 63 7.07 0.28 1.49
N TYR A 64 6.64 -0.26 0.35
CA TYR A 64 7.51 -0.83 -0.69
C TYR A 64 7.45 0.04 -1.95
N ASN A 65 8.20 1.14 -1.95
CA ASN A 65 8.26 2.11 -3.04
C ASN A 65 9.52 1.92 -3.92
N ARG A 66 9.65 0.74 -4.53
CA ARG A 66 10.78 0.39 -5.41
C ARG A 66 10.30 0.10 -6.83
N GLU A 67 11.17 0.28 -7.81
CA GLU A 67 10.85 -0.12 -9.19
C GLU A 67 10.53 -1.61 -9.26
N GLY A 68 9.50 -1.98 -10.03
CA GLY A 68 8.99 -3.34 -10.02
C GLY A 68 7.56 -3.46 -10.53
N LYS A 69 6.93 -4.61 -10.33
CA LYS A 69 5.58 -4.88 -10.85
C LYS A 69 4.50 -4.08 -10.11
N LEU A 70 4.55 -4.09 -8.79
CA LEU A 70 3.66 -3.31 -7.93
C LEU A 70 4.49 -2.60 -6.86
N ARG A 71 3.99 -1.45 -6.43
CA ARG A 71 4.50 -0.65 -5.34
C ARG A 71 3.37 -0.41 -4.36
N PHE A 72 3.69 -0.27 -3.09
CA PHE A 72 2.80 0.41 -2.18
C PHE A 72 3.57 1.42 -1.34
N PHE A 73 2.91 2.50 -0.99
CA PHE A 73 3.51 3.53 -0.16
C PHE A 73 2.45 4.21 0.69
N PHE A 74 2.89 4.85 1.77
CA PHE A 74 2.01 5.63 2.62
C PHE A 74 2.14 7.12 2.34
N VAL A 75 1.01 7.81 2.36
CA VAL A 75 0.92 9.26 2.16
C VAL A 75 0.48 9.91 3.48
N GLU A 76 1.18 10.96 3.87
CA GLU A 76 0.73 11.85 4.95
C GLU A 76 -0.25 12.85 4.33
N ASN A 77 -1.55 12.60 4.52
CA ASN A 77 -2.62 13.55 4.24
C ASN A 77 -3.56 13.58 5.44
N ASP A 78 -4.62 14.39 5.38
CA ASP A 78 -5.58 14.56 6.48
C ASP A 78 -6.13 13.22 7.01
N ASN A 79 -6.26 12.21 6.15
CA ASN A 79 -6.86 10.93 6.50
C ASN A 79 -5.89 9.76 6.67
N LYS A 80 -4.58 9.95 6.48
CA LYS A 80 -3.56 8.88 6.35
C LYS A 80 -3.96 7.82 5.32
N GLU A 81 -3.05 7.52 4.40
CA GLU A 81 -3.43 6.70 3.26
C GLU A 81 -2.32 5.73 2.88
N MET A 82 -2.72 4.53 2.48
CA MET A 82 -1.87 3.56 1.80
C MET A 82 -2.31 3.44 0.34
N VAL A 83 -1.37 3.62 -0.57
CA VAL A 83 -1.61 3.61 -2.01
C VAL A 83 -0.89 2.42 -2.62
N ILE A 84 -1.59 1.67 -3.46
CA ILE A 84 -1.07 0.51 -4.20
C ILE A 84 -1.16 0.83 -5.68
N VAL A 85 -0.04 0.72 -6.39
CA VAL A 85 0.04 1.06 -7.81
C VAL A 85 0.93 0.09 -8.55
N ARG A 86 0.62 -0.11 -9.82
CA ARG A 86 1.62 -0.59 -10.77
C ARG A 86 2.57 0.53 -11.13
N ASP A 87 3.82 0.18 -11.40
CA ASP A 87 4.80 1.11 -11.93
C ASP A 87 4.27 1.86 -13.17
N LYS A 88 4.65 3.13 -13.29
CA LYS A 88 4.15 4.08 -14.31
C LYS A 88 2.63 4.28 -14.30
N ALA A 89 1.95 3.88 -13.22
CA ALA A 89 0.50 3.97 -13.04
C ALA A 89 -0.30 3.33 -14.18
N VAL A 90 0.20 2.21 -14.73
CA VAL A 90 -0.49 1.47 -15.80
C VAL A 90 -1.62 0.62 -15.19
N PRO A 91 -2.86 0.66 -15.72
CA PRO A 91 -3.95 -0.11 -15.16
C PRO A 91 -3.68 -1.61 -15.26
N CYS A 92 -3.82 -2.32 -14.13
CA CYS A 92 -3.71 -3.78 -14.10
C CYS A 92 -4.70 -4.41 -13.12
N GLU A 93 -4.93 -5.70 -13.26
CA GLU A 93 -5.87 -6.43 -12.41
C GLU A 93 -5.27 -6.67 -11.04
N GLU A 94 -3.96 -6.94 -10.99
CA GLU A 94 -3.25 -7.20 -9.74
C GLU A 94 -3.32 -6.02 -8.77
N THR A 95 -3.31 -4.78 -9.25
CA THR A 95 -3.48 -3.60 -8.37
C THR A 95 -4.80 -3.70 -7.60
N ARG A 96 -5.88 -4.08 -8.28
CA ARG A 96 -7.20 -4.25 -7.65
C ARG A 96 -7.21 -5.44 -6.70
N GLU A 97 -6.75 -6.60 -7.17
CA GLU A 97 -6.73 -7.83 -6.37
C GLU A 97 -5.91 -7.68 -5.08
N VAL A 98 -4.71 -7.10 -5.17
CA VAL A 98 -3.86 -6.86 -4.00
C VAL A 98 -4.53 -5.86 -3.05
N THR A 99 -5.15 -4.79 -3.56
CA THR A 99 -5.87 -3.82 -2.73
C THR A 99 -7.02 -4.46 -1.97
N GLU A 100 -7.84 -5.28 -2.64
CA GLU A 100 -8.97 -5.98 -2.02
C GLU A 100 -8.49 -7.00 -0.97
N LYS A 101 -7.39 -7.72 -1.24
CA LYS A 101 -6.78 -8.64 -0.26
C LYS A 101 -6.23 -7.93 0.96
N ILE A 102 -5.53 -6.81 0.79
CA ILE A 102 -5.01 -6.02 1.92
C ILE A 102 -6.17 -5.40 2.71
N SER A 103 -7.21 -4.92 2.04
CA SER A 103 -8.43 -4.43 2.69
C SER A 103 -9.09 -5.51 3.55
N LYS A 104 -9.24 -6.73 3.01
CA LYS A 104 -9.78 -7.86 3.76
C LYS A 104 -8.92 -8.16 5.00
N PHE A 105 -7.60 -8.22 4.85
CA PHE A 105 -6.67 -8.43 5.96
C PHE A 105 -6.81 -7.35 7.05
N LEU A 106 -6.89 -6.07 6.65
CA LEU A 106 -7.07 -4.96 7.59
C LEU A 106 -8.40 -5.07 8.35
N ASN A 107 -9.48 -5.47 7.68
CA ASN A 107 -10.78 -5.72 8.31
C ASN A 107 -10.71 -6.85 9.35
N GLU A 108 -10.03 -7.96 9.03
CA GLU A 108 -9.80 -9.09 9.96
C GLU A 108 -9.03 -8.64 11.22
N LYS A 109 -8.09 -7.71 11.06
CA LYS A 109 -7.33 -7.10 12.16
C LYS A 109 -8.06 -5.91 12.82
N LYS A 110 -9.32 -5.65 12.47
CA LYS A 110 -10.18 -4.57 13.01
C LYS A 110 -9.62 -3.15 12.78
N ILE A 111 -8.82 -2.96 11.72
CA ILE A 111 -8.38 -1.63 11.29
C ILE A 111 -9.43 -1.03 10.36
N LYS A 112 -10.10 0.03 10.83
CA LYS A 112 -11.12 0.73 10.06
C LYS A 112 -10.48 1.51 8.91
N HIS A 113 -11.01 1.29 7.71
CA HIS A 113 -10.56 1.95 6.49
C HIS A 113 -11.68 1.93 5.44
N ARG A 114 -11.51 2.71 4.38
CA ARG A 114 -12.29 2.61 3.14
C ARG A 114 -11.36 2.38 1.96
N VAL A 115 -11.89 1.75 0.91
CA VAL A 115 -11.16 1.51 -0.34
C VAL A 115 -11.73 2.38 -1.44
N GLU A 116 -10.86 3.07 -2.16
CA GLU A 116 -11.19 3.84 -3.34
C GLU A 116 -10.21 3.47 -4.48
N PHE A 117 -10.64 3.56 -5.74
CA PHE A 117 -9.81 3.23 -6.89
C PHE A 117 -9.64 4.44 -7.81
N ASP A 118 -8.49 4.51 -8.48
CA ASP A 118 -8.16 5.51 -9.51
C ASP A 118 -8.24 6.98 -9.05
N LYS A 119 -7.86 7.27 -7.80
CA LYS A 119 -7.82 8.64 -7.23
C LYS A 119 -6.50 9.38 -7.38
N LEU A 120 -5.52 8.82 -8.10
CA LEU A 120 -4.29 9.55 -8.40
C LEU A 120 -4.61 10.80 -9.25
N TYR A 121 -4.18 11.97 -8.76
CA TYR A 121 -4.40 13.27 -9.41
C TYR A 121 -3.99 13.30 -10.89
N MET A 122 -2.86 12.66 -11.24
CA MET A 122 -2.39 12.56 -12.62
C MET A 122 -3.32 11.76 -13.54
N ILE A 123 -4.07 10.80 -13.00
CA ILE A 123 -5.08 10.03 -13.73
C ILE A 123 -6.34 10.86 -13.88
N GLU A 124 -6.73 11.59 -12.85
CA GLU A 124 -7.85 12.54 -12.91
C GLU A 124 -7.60 13.61 -13.98
N LEU A 125 -6.39 14.17 -14.05
CA LEU A 125 -5.98 15.11 -15.09
C LEU A 125 -5.99 14.50 -16.50
N ARG A 126 -5.55 13.25 -16.66
CA ARG A 126 -5.60 12.54 -17.96
C ARG A 126 -7.03 12.23 -18.39
N ARG A 127 -7.94 11.93 -17.44
CA ARG A 127 -9.37 11.69 -17.71
C ARG A 127 -10.09 12.97 -18.11
N LYS A 128 -9.79 14.10 -17.46
CA LYS A 128 -10.38 15.42 -17.79
C LYS A 128 -9.96 15.99 -19.16
N ARG A 129 -8.92 15.43 -19.78
CA ARG A 129 -8.44 15.82 -21.12
C ARG A 129 -8.98 14.96 -22.27
N ARG A 130 -9.79 13.93 -21.96
CA ARG A 130 -10.53 13.12 -22.94
C ARG A 130 -11.98 13.52 -22.93
#